data_AF-A0A9D1U9A0-F1
#
_entry.id   AF-A0A9D1U9A0-F1
#
_cell.length_a   1.000
_cell.length_b   1.000
_cell.length_c   1.000
_cell.angle_alpha   90.00
_cell.angle_beta   90.00
_cell.angle_gamma   90.00
#
_symmetry.space_group_name_H-M   'P 1'
#
loop_
_entity.id
_entity.type
_entity.pdbx_description
1 polymer ?
#
loop_
_entity_poly.entity_id
_entity_poly.type
_entity_poly.pdbx_seq_one_letter_code
_entity_poly.pdbx_strand_id
1 'polypeptide(L)'
;MTVSNVDEMMVGVCILRGAYPHLDLQDLVEDVRQIARLTAQENLGDAETEKAVIRAAVFLIAADKELTPHAAIEMAVRVRKTVSA
;
A
#
# COMPACT_ATOMS: atom_id res chain seq x y z
N MET A 1 7.51 -12.89 3.14
CA MET A 1 7.31 -11.66 3.93
C MET A 1 8.51 -11.50 4.84
N THR A 2 9.31 -10.45 4.61
CA THR A 2 10.41 -10.05 5.50
C THR A 2 9.83 -9.24 6.67
N VAL A 3 10.56 -9.17 7.79
CA VAL A 3 10.13 -8.40 8.99
C VAL A 3 9.78 -6.96 8.64
N SER A 4 10.50 -6.32 7.71
CA SER A 4 10.25 -4.91 7.37
C SER A 4 9.01 -4.64 6.51
N ASN A 5 8.34 -5.67 5.99
CA ASN A 5 7.03 -5.49 5.34
C ASN A 5 5.92 -5.40 6.40
N VAL A 6 6.13 -5.95 7.60
CA VAL A 6 5.13 -5.92 8.68
C VAL A 6 4.92 -4.49 9.19
N ASP A 7 5.98 -3.70 9.31
CA ASP A 7 5.89 -2.31 9.78
C ASP A 7 5.08 -1.43 8.82
N GLU A 8 5.31 -1.54 7.51
CA GLU A 8 4.50 -0.82 6.52
C GLU A 8 3.06 -1.31 6.47
N MET A 9 2.85 -2.61 6.68
CA MET A 9 1.49 -3.13 6.78
C MET A 9 0.76 -2.58 8.00
N MET A 10 1.42 -2.48 9.16
CA MET A 10 0.86 -1.84 10.35
C MET A 10 0.48 -0.38 10.06
N VAL A 11 1.38 0.38 9.44
CA VAL A 11 1.11 1.78 9.04
C VAL A 11 -0.08 1.83 8.08
N GLY A 12 -0.13 0.94 7.09
CA GLY A 12 -1.22 0.85 6.14
C GLY A 12 -2.57 0.57 6.81
N VAL A 13 -2.62 -0.38 7.75
CA VAL A 13 -3.84 -0.70 8.50
C VAL A 13 -4.31 0.51 9.30
N CYS A 14 -3.39 1.24 9.94
CA CYS A 14 -3.73 2.47 10.67
C CYS A 14 -4.28 3.58 9.76
N ILE A 15 -3.70 3.75 8.56
CA ILE A 15 -4.18 4.72 7.56
C ILE A 15 -5.62 4.36 7.15
N LEU A 16 -5.87 3.11 6.74
CA LEU A 16 -7.20 2.69 6.33
C LEU A 16 -8.20 2.75 7.49
N ARG A 17 -7.78 2.44 8.72
CA ARG A 17 -8.65 2.56 9.90
C ARG A 17 -9.08 4.00 10.15
N GLY A 18 -8.20 4.96 9.90
CA GLY A 18 -8.52 6.39 9.98
C GLY A 18 -9.54 6.82 8.93
N ALA A 19 -9.42 6.32 7.69
CA ALA A 19 -10.33 6.65 6.59
C ALA A 19 -11.67 5.90 6.69
N TYR A 20 -11.65 4.66 7.16
CA TYR A 20 -12.80 3.75 7.21
C TYR A 20 -13.00 3.18 8.62
N PRO A 21 -13.40 4.01 9.60
CA PRO A 21 -13.50 3.60 11.00
C PRO A 21 -14.57 2.54 11.28
N HIS A 22 -15.47 2.31 10.33
CA HIS A 22 -16.58 1.35 10.41
C HIS A 22 -16.22 -0.06 9.94
N LEU A 23 -15.10 -0.24 9.22
CA LEU A 23 -14.65 -1.56 8.77
C LEU A 23 -14.01 -2.35 9.93
N ASP A 24 -14.06 -3.68 9.88
CA ASP A 24 -13.40 -4.50 10.89
C ASP A 24 -11.87 -4.46 10.73
N LEU A 25 -11.15 -4.61 11.83
CA LEU A 25 -9.68 -4.61 11.80
C LEU A 25 -9.13 -5.73 10.92
N GLN A 26 -9.76 -6.91 10.93
CA GLN A 26 -9.32 -8.06 10.16
C GLN A 26 -9.49 -7.83 8.66
N ASP A 27 -10.57 -7.19 8.23
CA ASP A 27 -10.79 -6.83 6.83
C ASP A 27 -9.69 -5.88 6.34
N LEU A 28 -9.38 -4.85 7.13
CA LEU A 28 -8.29 -3.90 6.82
C LEU A 28 -6.92 -4.59 6.75
N VAL A 29 -6.67 -5.58 7.61
CA VAL A 29 -5.43 -6.36 7.57
C VAL A 29 -5.33 -7.18 6.28
N GLU A 30 -6.42 -7.79 5.84
CA GLU A 30 -6.44 -8.55 4.58
C GLU A 30 -6.26 -7.64 3.35
N ASP A 31 -6.90 -6.46 3.34
CA ASP A 31 -6.70 -5.47 2.27
C ASP A 31 -5.23 -5.05 2.16
N VAL A 32 -4.59 -4.73 3.28
CA VAL A 32 -3.18 -4.32 3.30
C VAL A 32 -2.24 -5.49 2.97
N ARG A 33 -2.57 -6.72 3.37
CA ARG A 33 -1.86 -7.93 2.92
C ARG A 33 -1.95 -8.10 1.42
N GLN A 34 -3.10 -7.87 0.83
CA GLN A 34 -3.29 -7.94 -0.61
C GLN A 34 -2.42 -6.90 -1.32
N ILE A 35 -2.41 -5.65 -0.85
CA ILE A 35 -1.55 -4.60 -1.39
C ILE A 35 -0.08 -5.01 -1.32
N ALA A 36 0.41 -5.46 -0.15
CA ALA A 36 1.79 -5.89 -0.01
C ALA A 36 2.16 -7.06 -0.94
N ARG A 37 1.26 -8.03 -1.13
CA ARG A 37 1.47 -9.15 -2.06
C ARG A 37 1.55 -8.69 -3.51
N LEU A 38 0.66 -7.78 -3.93
CA LEU A 38 0.67 -7.23 -5.28
C LEU A 38 1.91 -6.38 -5.52
N THR A 39 2.30 -5.52 -4.56
CA THR A 39 3.50 -4.70 -4.68
C THR A 39 4.77 -5.54 -4.81
N ALA A 40 4.86 -6.66 -4.10
CA ALA A 40 5.99 -7.59 -4.21
C ALA A 40 6.12 -8.23 -5.62
N GLN A 41 5.07 -8.17 -6.45
CA GLN A 41 5.10 -8.65 -7.83
C GLN A 41 5.63 -7.59 -8.83
N GLU A 42 5.74 -6.32 -8.43
CA GLU A 42 6.03 -5.19 -9.33
C GLU A 42 7.52 -4.97 -9.70
N ASN A 43 8.40 -5.94 -9.44
CA ASN A 43 9.86 -5.88 -9.70
C ASN A 43 10.49 -4.49 -9.45
N LEU A 44 10.33 -3.99 -8.23
CA LEU A 44 10.62 -2.60 -7.86
C LEU A 44 12.11 -2.30 -7.59
N GLY A 45 12.96 -3.33 -7.63
CA GLY A 45 14.41 -3.25 -7.49
C GLY A 45 14.89 -3.48 -6.06
N ASP A 46 14.36 -2.75 -5.08
CA ASP A 46 14.80 -2.81 -3.69
C ASP A 46 13.64 -2.76 -2.67
N ALA A 47 13.94 -3.20 -1.44
CA ALA A 47 12.95 -3.31 -0.37
C ALA A 47 12.47 -1.94 0.17
N GLU A 48 13.29 -0.88 0.12
CA GLU A 48 12.86 0.45 0.57
C GLU A 48 11.85 1.05 -0.40
N THR A 49 12.06 0.81 -1.70
CA THR A 49 11.09 1.16 -2.74
C THR A 49 9.78 0.40 -2.52
N GLU A 50 9.83 -0.91 -2.27
CA GLU A 50 8.61 -1.71 -2.03
C GLU A 50 7.79 -1.13 -0.86
N LYS A 51 8.45 -0.80 0.24
CA LYS A 51 7.83 -0.14 1.41
C LYS A 51 7.16 1.18 1.06
N ALA A 52 7.87 2.06 0.36
CA ALA A 52 7.36 3.36 -0.05
C ALA A 52 6.13 3.23 -0.95
N VAL A 53 6.13 2.27 -1.87
CA VAL A 53 5.01 1.99 -2.76
C VAL A 53 3.80 1.43 -1.99
N ILE A 54 4.00 0.51 -1.05
CA ILE A 54 2.91 0.02 -0.18
C ILE A 54 2.25 1.18 0.55
N ARG A 55 3.04 2.03 1.22
CA ARG A 55 2.52 3.17 1.98
C ARG A 55 1.75 4.15 1.09
N ALA A 56 2.30 4.48 -0.08
CA ALA A 56 1.66 5.37 -1.04
C ALA A 56 0.34 4.80 -1.58
N ALA A 57 0.32 3.52 -1.94
CA ALA A 57 -0.88 2.85 -2.43
C ALA A 57 -2.00 2.86 -1.38
N VAL A 58 -1.67 2.57 -0.12
CA VAL A 58 -2.65 2.63 0.98
C VAL A 58 -3.19 4.05 1.19
N PHE A 59 -2.33 5.07 1.12
CA PHE A 59 -2.77 6.47 1.20
C PHE A 59 -3.71 6.86 0.07
N LEU A 60 -3.44 6.40 -1.16
CA LEU A 60 -4.29 6.67 -2.31
C LEU A 60 -5.68 6.01 -2.15
N ILE A 61 -5.71 4.77 -1.69
CA ILE A 61 -6.97 4.06 -1.41
C ILE A 61 -7.74 4.79 -0.31
N ALA A 62 -7.09 5.17 0.79
CA ALA A 62 -7.73 5.91 1.87
C ALA A 62 -8.39 7.22 1.41
N ALA A 63 -7.84 7.87 0.37
CA ALA A 63 -8.40 9.08 -0.24
C ALA A 63 -9.53 8.78 -1.25
N ASP A 64 -9.49 7.63 -1.92
CA ASP A 64 -10.48 7.19 -2.90
C ASP A 64 -10.79 5.70 -2.73
N LYS A 65 -11.95 5.42 -2.09
CA LYS A 65 -12.39 4.05 -1.79
C LYS A 65 -12.69 3.20 -3.03
N GLU A 66 -12.94 3.82 -4.19
CA GLU A 66 -13.22 3.11 -5.43
C GLU A 66 -11.93 2.73 -6.16
N LEU A 67 -10.77 3.25 -5.70
CA LEU A 67 -9.48 2.95 -6.27
C LEU A 67 -9.07 1.51 -5.92
N THR A 68 -8.94 0.69 -6.94
CA THR A 68 -8.50 -0.70 -6.74
C THR A 68 -7.04 -0.77 -6.27
N PRO A 69 -6.64 -1.81 -5.51
CA PRO A 69 -5.25 -2.01 -5.10
C PRO A 69 -4.24 -1.94 -6.24
N HIS A 70 -4.55 -2.56 -7.39
CA HIS A 70 -3.65 -2.54 -8.55
C HIS A 70 -3.46 -1.12 -9.10
N ALA A 71 -4.55 -0.37 -9.27
CA ALA A 71 -4.48 1.00 -9.78
C ALA A 71 -3.73 1.94 -8.82
N ALA A 72 -3.91 1.75 -7.51
CA ALA A 72 -3.19 2.50 -6.49
C ALA A 72 -1.67 2.24 -6.53
N ILE A 73 -1.28 0.97 -6.69
CA ILE A 73 0.13 0.57 -6.83
C ILE A 73 0.74 1.14 -8.12
N GLU A 74 0.05 1.00 -9.26
CA GLU A 74 0.52 1.53 -10.54
C GLU A 74 0.72 3.05 -10.47
N MET A 75 -0.22 3.76 -9.86
CA MET A 75 -0.13 5.20 -9.65
C MET A 75 1.06 5.56 -8.76
N ALA A 76 1.25 4.86 -7.63
CA ALA A 76 2.39 5.08 -6.74
C ALA A 76 3.74 4.87 -7.47
N VAL A 77 3.85 3.80 -8.26
CA VAL A 77 5.04 3.51 -9.08
C VAL A 77 5.27 4.59 -10.13
N ARG A 78 4.21 5.06 -10.80
CA ARG A 78 4.30 6.14 -11.79
C ARG A 78 4.77 7.44 -11.14
N VAL A 79 4.20 7.83 -10.00
CA VAL A 79 4.60 9.02 -9.25
C VAL A 79 6.06 8.94 -8.85
N ARG A 80 6.53 7.81 -8.32
CA ARG A 80 7.95 7.59 -8.00
C ARG A 80 8.85 7.85 -9.21
N LYS A 81 8.53 7.27 -10.37
CA LYS A 81 9.29 7.46 -11.61
C LYS A 81 9.33 8.93 -12.01
N THR A 82 8.20 9.64 -11.91
CA THR A 82 8.10 11.06 -12.26
C THR A 82 8.90 11.97 -11.33
N VAL A 83 8.94 11.71 -10.03
CA VAL A 83 9.71 12.55 -9.07
C VAL A 83 11.20 12.21 -9.02
N SER A 84 11.60 11.07 -9.60
CA SER A 84 13.01 10.63 -9.68
C SER A 84 13.68 10.99 -11.01
N ALA A 85 12.94 11.60 -11.94
CA ALA A 85 13.40 12.06 -13.26
C ALA A 85 13.84 13.54 -13.20
#